data_AF-A0A1C3XFV3-F1
#
_entry.id   AF-A0A1C3XFV3-F1
#
_cell.length_a   1.000
_cell.length_b   1.000
_cell.length_c   1.000
_cell.angle_alpha   90.00
_cell.angle_beta   90.00
_cell.angle_gamma   90.00
#
_symmetry.space_group_name_H-M   'P 1'
#
loop_
_entity.id
_entity.type
_entity.pdbx_description
1 polymer ?
#
loop_
_entity_poly.entity_id
_entity_poly.type
_entity_poly.pdbx_seq_one_letter_code
_entity_poly.pdbx_strand_id
1 'polypeptide(L)'
;MRQLIPGASIIVGDGQQIESYGLQDELSTKCVWWEYLEIGHRIIHMDVFRNRSALTAVICEDLARVDPALSLIRSLEPNLVFALLMDGPQLAFRWPGSYAASLTDDPGSSVLTITCAALIDRSNASRKAAGLKRGPRSIALWRHHLRVGSAAPPNQGRHQLTLLPNQQALVLQLDSKPAPEMTVDGRANSDTTAWYYRSEEAIAIPRKEIKREGWNWIVDGVK
;
A
#
# COMPACT_ATOMS: atom_id res chain seq x y z
N MET A 1 23.39 20.99 -9.80
CA MET A 1 24.32 20.29 -8.89
C MET A 1 24.11 20.89 -7.50
N ARG A 2 23.26 20.31 -6.66
CA ARG A 2 23.01 20.81 -5.29
C ARG A 2 23.53 19.77 -4.31
N GLN A 3 24.49 20.21 -3.49
CA GLN A 3 25.12 19.46 -2.42
C GLN A 3 24.07 18.78 -1.54
N LEU A 4 24.22 17.46 -1.39
CA LEU A 4 23.61 16.71 -0.32
C LEU A 4 24.22 17.21 0.99
N ILE A 5 23.40 17.81 1.85
CA ILE A 5 23.80 18.11 3.23
C ILE A 5 23.98 16.75 3.92
N PRO A 6 25.10 16.51 4.64
CA PRO A 6 25.27 15.30 5.42
C PRO A 6 24.28 15.34 6.59
N GLY A 7 23.31 14.44 6.59
CA GLY A 7 22.17 14.44 7.51
C GLY A 7 20.91 14.11 6.71
N ALA A 8 20.46 12.86 6.81
CA ALA A 8 19.41 12.34 5.96
C ALA A 8 18.16 13.23 6.03
N SER A 9 17.71 13.69 4.88
CA SER A 9 16.46 14.44 4.73
C SER A 9 15.51 13.56 3.92
N ILE A 10 14.25 13.46 4.33
CA ILE A 10 13.21 12.75 3.56
C ILE A 10 12.44 13.77 2.75
N ILE A 11 12.18 13.49 1.47
CA ILE A 11 11.28 14.32 0.66
C ILE A 11 9.86 14.15 1.19
N VAL A 12 9.28 15.24 1.69
CA VAL A 12 7.91 15.24 2.23
C VAL A 12 6.89 15.50 1.12
N GLY A 13 7.26 16.33 0.14
CA GLY A 13 6.40 16.59 -1.01
C GLY A 13 6.97 17.61 -1.98
N ASP A 14 6.61 17.43 -3.25
CA ASP A 14 6.79 18.43 -4.30
C ASP A 14 5.55 19.33 -4.45
N GLY A 15 5.65 20.38 -5.28
CA GLY A 15 4.55 21.32 -5.50
C GLY A 15 3.27 20.66 -6.00
N GLN A 16 3.38 19.61 -6.82
CA GLN A 16 2.22 18.95 -7.40
C GLN A 16 1.47 18.12 -6.34
N GLN A 17 2.20 17.47 -5.44
CA GLN A 17 1.63 16.77 -4.27
C GLN A 17 1.02 17.75 -3.28
N ILE A 18 1.66 18.89 -3.02
CA ILE A 18 1.14 19.94 -2.12
C ILE A 18 -0.22 20.45 -2.62
N GLU A 19 -0.32 20.80 -3.90
CA GLU A 19 -1.59 21.22 -4.51
C GLU A 19 -2.63 20.09 -4.49
N SER A 20 -2.20 18.88 -4.85
CA SER A 20 -3.08 17.70 -4.88
C SER A 20 -3.67 17.38 -3.51
N TYR A 21 -2.95 17.69 -2.44
CA TYR A 21 -3.42 17.50 -1.07
C TYR A 21 -4.07 18.74 -0.48
N GLY A 22 -4.02 19.91 -1.13
CA GLY A 22 -4.59 21.14 -0.61
C GLY A 22 -3.76 21.75 0.52
N LEU A 23 -2.44 21.67 0.45
CA LEU A 23 -1.49 22.15 1.47
C LEU A 23 -0.81 23.47 1.06
N GLN A 24 -1.25 24.10 -0.03
CA GLN A 24 -0.59 25.27 -0.60
C GLN A 24 -0.70 26.54 0.26
N ASP A 25 -1.62 26.56 1.22
CA ASP A 25 -1.79 27.68 2.15
C ASP A 25 -0.72 27.64 3.25
N GLU A 26 -0.20 26.45 3.56
CA GLU A 26 0.83 26.22 4.58
C GLU A 26 2.23 25.98 3.98
N LEU A 27 2.31 25.37 2.80
CA LEU A 27 3.54 24.97 2.13
C LEU A 27 3.66 25.57 0.73
N SER A 28 4.77 26.25 0.46
CA SER A 28 5.09 26.78 -0.87
C SER A 28 5.19 25.67 -1.91
N THR A 29 4.49 25.80 -3.03
CA THR A 29 4.56 24.87 -4.18
C THR A 29 5.80 25.09 -5.05
N LYS A 30 6.60 26.12 -4.77
CA LYS A 30 7.78 26.51 -5.56
C LYS A 30 9.08 25.84 -5.11
N CYS A 31 9.03 25.04 -4.06
CA CYS A 31 10.17 24.30 -3.54
C CYS A 31 9.79 22.84 -3.26
N VAL A 32 10.81 22.00 -3.14
CA VAL A 32 10.67 20.63 -2.62
C VAL A 32 10.84 20.71 -1.12
N TRP A 33 9.88 20.16 -0.39
CA TRP A 33 9.92 20.12 1.08
C TRP A 33 10.66 18.90 1.56
N TRP A 34 11.50 19.13 2.55
CA TRP A 34 12.29 18.11 3.20
C TRP A 34 12.01 18.15 4.69
N GLU A 35 11.79 17.00 5.29
CA GLU A 35 11.76 16.86 6.74
C GLU A 35 13.18 16.52 7.19
N TYR A 36 13.68 17.34 8.11
CA TYR A 36 14.93 17.04 8.79
C TYR A 36 14.66 16.01 9.88
N LEU A 37 15.14 14.79 9.68
CA LEU A 37 14.99 13.70 10.64
C LEU A 37 16.24 12.82 10.61
N GLU A 38 16.78 12.50 11.78
CA GLU A 38 17.88 11.54 11.88
C GLU A 38 17.36 10.14 11.53
N ILE A 39 17.71 9.65 10.34
CA ILE A 39 17.38 8.29 9.93
C ILE A 39 18.38 7.32 10.57
N GLY A 40 17.91 6.55 11.55
CA GLY A 40 18.66 5.46 12.16
C GLY A 40 18.80 4.23 11.26
N HIS A 41 19.21 3.10 11.84
CA HIS A 41 19.24 1.83 11.12
C HIS A 41 17.83 1.43 10.67
N ARG A 42 17.69 1.03 9.41
CA ARG A 42 16.43 0.45 8.92
C ARG A 42 16.28 -0.96 9.45
N ILE A 43 15.11 -1.26 10.01
CA ILE A 43 14.74 -2.57 10.51
C ILE A 43 13.57 -3.06 9.67
N ILE A 44 13.74 -4.22 9.04
CA ILE A 44 12.67 -4.91 8.35
C ILE A 44 12.21 -6.04 9.25
N HIS A 45 10.96 -5.95 9.71
CA HIS A 45 10.35 -7.01 10.49
C HIS A 45 9.85 -8.11 9.57
N MET A 46 10.14 -9.35 9.93
CA MET A 46 9.66 -10.54 9.24
C MET A 46 9.05 -11.50 10.24
N ASP A 47 7.80 -11.86 9.99
CA ASP A 47 7.04 -12.75 10.84
C ASP A 47 6.64 -14.00 10.06
N VAL A 48 6.98 -15.16 10.60
CA VAL A 48 6.49 -16.45 10.08
C VAL A 48 5.20 -16.78 10.80
N PHE A 49 4.13 -16.95 10.04
CA PHE A 49 2.80 -17.28 10.54
C PHE A 49 2.18 -18.38 9.68
N ARG A 50 1.24 -19.15 10.25
CA ARG A 50 0.37 -20.16 9.58
C ARG A 50 0.93 -20.84 8.31
N ASN A 51 1.12 -22.16 8.35
CA ASN A 51 1.36 -22.97 7.15
C ASN A 51 2.44 -22.38 6.22
N ARG A 52 3.65 -22.14 6.76
CA ARG A 52 4.81 -21.74 5.96
C ARG A 52 4.60 -20.41 5.20
N SER A 53 3.88 -19.49 5.84
CA SER A 53 3.75 -18.11 5.35
C SER A 53 4.74 -17.21 6.08
N ALA A 54 5.38 -16.33 5.33
CA ALA A 54 6.26 -15.30 5.85
C ALA A 54 5.69 -13.95 5.41
N LEU A 55 5.41 -13.08 6.38
CA LEU A 55 4.96 -11.71 6.11
C LEU A 55 6.04 -10.70 6.46
N THR A 56 5.99 -9.57 5.76
CA THR A 56 6.70 -8.35 6.14
C THR A 56 5.83 -7.13 5.87
N ALA A 57 6.18 -6.00 6.48
CA ALA A 57 5.57 -4.72 6.22
C ALA A 57 6.62 -3.68 5.82
N VAL A 58 6.29 -2.86 4.83
CA VAL A 58 7.10 -1.73 4.36
C VAL A 58 6.31 -0.44 4.48
N ILE A 59 7.00 0.68 4.71
CA ILE A 59 6.37 1.98 4.90
C ILE A 59 6.80 2.94 3.80
N CYS A 60 5.82 3.54 3.12
CA CYS A 60 6.01 4.58 2.11
C CYS A 60 7.14 4.26 1.12
N GLU A 61 8.22 5.05 1.15
CA GLU A 61 9.35 4.98 0.23
C GLU A 61 10.07 3.63 0.26
N ASP A 62 9.99 2.86 1.35
CA ASP A 62 10.62 1.53 1.43
C ASP A 62 10.12 0.58 0.34
N LEU A 63 8.89 0.75 -0.13
CA LEU A 63 8.34 -0.01 -1.26
C LEU A 63 9.09 0.27 -2.58
N ALA A 64 9.63 1.48 -2.75
CA ALA A 64 10.32 1.91 -3.97
C ALA A 64 11.85 1.88 -3.85
N ARG A 65 12.38 1.64 -2.65
CA ARG A 65 13.81 1.78 -2.38
C ARG A 65 14.55 0.46 -2.53
N VAL A 66 15.42 0.38 -3.54
CA VAL A 66 16.18 -0.84 -3.85
C VAL A 66 17.09 -1.27 -2.69
N ASP A 67 17.86 -0.33 -2.12
CA ASP A 67 18.82 -0.61 -1.04
C ASP A 67 18.52 0.26 0.21
N PRO A 68 18.41 -0.34 1.41
CA PRO A 68 18.50 -1.79 1.74
C PRO A 68 17.15 -2.53 1.72
N ALA A 69 16.03 -1.86 1.40
CA ALA A 69 14.71 -2.44 1.62
C ALA A 69 14.40 -3.61 0.66
N LEU A 70 14.28 -3.35 -0.63
CA LEU A 70 13.89 -4.38 -1.59
C LEU A 70 14.94 -5.49 -1.76
N SER A 71 16.24 -5.19 -1.60
CA SER A 71 17.31 -6.19 -1.66
C SER A 71 17.17 -7.25 -0.55
N LEU A 72 16.87 -6.83 0.67
CA LEU A 72 16.61 -7.72 1.80
C LEU A 72 15.30 -8.48 1.63
N ILE A 73 14.22 -7.82 1.19
CA ILE A 73 12.93 -8.47 0.97
C ILE A 73 13.04 -9.57 -0.08
N ARG A 74 13.75 -9.31 -1.20
CA ARG A 74 14.00 -10.32 -2.23
C ARG A 74 14.88 -11.47 -1.76
N SER A 75 15.81 -11.21 -0.84
CA SER A 75 16.69 -12.25 -0.30
C SER A 75 15.97 -13.16 0.70
N LEU A 76 14.95 -12.64 1.39
CA LEU A 76 14.18 -13.37 2.39
C LEU A 76 12.89 -13.97 1.85
N GLU A 77 12.45 -13.53 0.67
CA GLU A 77 11.34 -14.10 -0.11
C GLU A 77 10.01 -14.26 0.68
N PRO A 78 9.50 -13.20 1.36
CA PRO A 78 8.22 -13.30 2.03
C PRO A 78 7.09 -13.50 1.02
N ASN A 79 6.19 -14.44 1.28
CA ASN A 79 5.05 -14.69 0.40
C ASN A 79 3.87 -13.70 0.61
N LEU A 80 3.94 -12.85 1.64
CA LEU A 80 2.98 -11.78 1.89
C LEU A 80 3.67 -10.47 2.29
N VAL A 81 3.33 -9.36 1.63
CA VAL A 81 3.89 -8.04 1.90
C VAL A 81 2.77 -7.02 2.10
N PHE A 82 2.82 -6.28 3.20
CA PHE A 82 1.94 -5.13 3.45
C PHE A 82 2.70 -3.84 3.23
N ALA A 83 2.29 -3.03 2.26
CA ALA A 83 2.84 -1.69 2.05
C ALA A 83 1.91 -0.64 2.65
N LEU A 84 2.34 -0.01 3.75
CA LEU A 84 1.62 1.04 4.45
C LEU A 84 2.05 2.39 3.89
N LEU A 85 1.15 3.09 3.21
CA LEU A 85 1.48 4.27 2.44
C LEU A 85 0.72 5.49 2.92
N MET A 86 1.38 6.65 2.85
CA MET A 86 0.73 7.96 2.89
C MET A 86 0.72 8.55 1.49
N ASP A 87 -0.09 7.96 0.62
CA ASP A 87 -0.23 8.37 -0.78
C ASP A 87 -1.71 8.53 -1.16
N GLY A 88 -1.99 9.10 -2.34
CA GLY A 88 -3.34 9.13 -2.91
C GLY A 88 -3.93 7.73 -3.20
N PRO A 89 -4.99 7.65 -4.01
CA PRO A 89 -5.69 6.41 -4.30
C PRO A 89 -4.75 5.27 -4.77
N GLN A 90 -4.98 4.07 -4.25
CA GLN A 90 -4.17 2.89 -4.55
C GLN A 90 -4.63 2.26 -5.86
N LEU A 91 -3.92 2.58 -6.96
CA LEU A 91 -4.28 2.21 -8.32
C LEU A 91 -3.11 1.50 -8.99
N ALA A 92 -3.42 0.52 -9.84
CA ALA A 92 -2.41 -0.34 -10.47
C ALA A 92 -1.40 0.41 -11.35
N PHE A 93 -1.78 1.56 -11.93
CA PHE A 93 -0.93 2.37 -12.79
C PHE A 93 -0.12 3.44 -12.04
N ARG A 94 -0.36 3.63 -10.74
CA ARG A 94 0.41 4.56 -9.91
C ARG A 94 1.65 3.85 -9.37
N TRP A 95 2.63 4.64 -8.91
CA TRP A 95 3.90 4.12 -8.41
C TRP A 95 3.75 2.94 -7.44
N PRO A 96 2.81 2.90 -6.46
CA PRO A 96 2.70 1.76 -5.56
C PRO A 96 2.36 0.47 -6.31
N GLY A 97 1.50 0.56 -7.33
CA GLY A 97 1.11 -0.58 -8.16
C GLY A 97 2.24 -1.11 -9.02
N SER A 98 3.16 -0.24 -9.46
CA SER A 98 4.37 -0.61 -10.19
C SER A 98 5.40 -1.29 -9.29
N TYR A 99 5.68 -0.75 -8.11
CA TYR A 99 6.67 -1.37 -7.21
C TYR A 99 6.12 -2.63 -6.52
N ALA A 100 4.81 -2.69 -6.25
CA ALA A 100 4.15 -3.94 -5.86
C ALA A 100 4.25 -5.00 -6.97
N ALA A 101 4.27 -4.60 -8.25
CA ALA A 101 4.53 -5.52 -9.36
C ALA A 101 5.88 -6.19 -9.22
N SER A 102 6.92 -5.40 -8.97
CA SER A 102 8.28 -5.91 -8.84
C SER A 102 8.39 -7.01 -7.77
N LEU A 103 7.74 -6.84 -6.62
CA LEU A 103 7.70 -7.86 -5.56
C LEU A 103 6.80 -9.06 -5.91
N THR A 104 5.74 -8.83 -6.68
CA THR A 104 4.88 -9.90 -7.19
C THR A 104 5.60 -10.76 -8.24
N ASP A 105 6.46 -10.15 -9.04
CA ASP A 105 7.20 -10.83 -10.10
C ASP A 105 8.49 -11.46 -9.55
N ASP A 106 9.11 -10.83 -8.55
CA ASP A 106 10.32 -11.28 -7.86
C ASP A 106 10.38 -10.66 -6.43
N PRO A 107 10.08 -11.43 -5.38
CA PRO A 107 10.24 -12.90 -5.29
C PRO A 107 8.97 -13.74 -5.55
N GLY A 108 7.84 -13.15 -5.96
CA GLY A 108 6.58 -13.90 -6.07
C GLY A 108 5.56 -13.58 -4.97
N SER A 109 5.81 -12.53 -4.19
CA SER A 109 5.00 -12.13 -3.05
C SER A 109 3.58 -11.74 -3.46
N SER A 110 2.63 -12.01 -2.57
CA SER A 110 1.34 -11.31 -2.61
C SER A 110 1.48 -9.98 -1.88
N VAL A 111 1.08 -8.88 -2.51
CA VAL A 111 1.32 -7.53 -2.00
C VAL A 111 0.00 -6.80 -1.80
N LEU A 112 -0.21 -6.26 -0.60
CA LEU A 112 -1.31 -5.37 -0.30
C LEU A 112 -0.78 -3.96 -0.04
N THR A 113 -1.02 -3.02 -0.94
CA THR A 113 -0.76 -1.61 -0.66
C THR A 113 -2.00 -0.98 -0.02
N ILE A 114 -1.82 -0.19 1.02
CA ILE A 114 -2.91 0.46 1.77
C ILE A 114 -2.56 1.91 2.02
N THR A 115 -3.53 2.80 1.92
CA THR A 115 -3.39 4.20 2.29
C THR A 115 -4.51 4.70 3.18
N CYS A 116 -4.32 5.88 3.75
CA CYS A 116 -5.29 6.58 4.57
C CYS A 116 -6.45 7.15 3.72
N ALA A 117 -7.68 6.79 4.06
CA ALA A 117 -8.88 7.32 3.40
C ALA A 117 -9.01 8.85 3.56
N ALA A 118 -8.57 9.41 4.69
CA ALA A 118 -8.62 10.86 4.93
C ALA A 118 -7.71 11.64 3.96
N LEU A 119 -6.56 11.08 3.57
CA LEU A 119 -5.69 11.71 2.58
C LEU A 119 -6.33 11.73 1.19
N ILE A 120 -7.00 10.65 0.81
CA ILE A 120 -7.79 10.59 -0.43
C ILE A 120 -8.94 11.60 -0.40
N ASP A 121 -9.65 11.70 0.72
CA ASP A 121 -10.76 12.64 0.90
C ASP A 121 -10.28 14.09 0.85
N ARG A 122 -9.13 14.41 1.46
CA ARG A 122 -8.47 15.72 1.38
C ARG A 122 -8.13 16.05 -0.08
N SER A 123 -7.53 15.10 -0.80
CA SER A 123 -7.22 15.29 -2.22
C SER A 123 -8.47 15.51 -3.07
N ASN A 124 -9.54 14.75 -2.81
CA ASN A 124 -10.81 14.91 -3.48
C ASN A 124 -11.51 16.24 -3.16
N ALA A 125 -11.30 16.79 -1.96
CA ALA A 125 -11.78 18.12 -1.59
C ALA A 125 -11.04 19.20 -2.39
N SER A 126 -9.71 19.11 -2.50
CA SER A 126 -8.90 20.01 -3.34
C SER A 126 -9.35 19.97 -4.81
N ARG A 127 -9.52 18.77 -5.38
CA ARG A 127 -10.05 18.60 -6.75
C ARG A 127 -11.44 19.23 -6.93
N LYS A 128 -12.34 19.03 -5.96
CA LYS A 128 -13.68 19.62 -6.01
C LYS A 128 -13.62 21.15 -5.98
N ALA A 129 -12.77 21.73 -5.13
CA ALA A 129 -12.57 23.18 -5.06
C ALA A 129 -12.05 23.75 -6.40
N ALA A 130 -11.20 23.00 -7.09
CA ALA A 130 -10.72 23.32 -8.44
C ALA A 130 -11.73 23.01 -9.58
N GLY A 131 -12.97 22.61 -9.27
CA GLY A 131 -13.99 22.27 -10.27
C GLY A 131 -13.76 20.94 -11.00
N LEU A 132 -12.83 20.12 -10.52
CA LEU A 132 -12.51 18.81 -11.10
C LEU A 132 -13.40 17.71 -10.51
N LYS A 133 -13.59 16.63 -11.30
CA LYS A 133 -14.27 15.42 -10.82
C LYS A 133 -13.46 14.76 -9.70
N ARG A 134 -14.18 14.18 -8.73
CA ARG A 134 -13.59 13.36 -7.67
C ARG A 134 -12.85 12.16 -8.27
N GLY A 135 -11.73 11.81 -7.66
CA GLY A 135 -10.98 10.61 -7.95
C GLY A 135 -11.57 9.36 -7.31
N PRO A 136 -11.05 8.18 -7.66
CA PRO A 136 -11.46 6.93 -7.03
C PRO A 136 -11.10 6.93 -5.54
N ARG A 137 -11.94 6.33 -4.70
CA ARG A 137 -11.69 6.12 -3.26
C ARG A 137 -11.12 4.72 -2.98
N SER A 138 -10.20 4.30 -3.86
CA SER A 138 -9.47 3.03 -3.72
C SER A 138 -8.46 3.18 -2.58
N ILE A 139 -8.78 2.62 -1.42
CA ILE A 139 -7.94 2.72 -0.22
C ILE A 139 -6.80 1.70 -0.22
N ALA A 140 -6.93 0.65 -1.02
CA ALA A 140 -5.92 -0.40 -1.11
C ALA A 140 -5.88 -1.06 -2.48
N LEU A 141 -4.74 -1.66 -2.81
CA LEU A 141 -4.53 -2.48 -4.00
C LEU A 141 -3.94 -3.81 -3.57
N TRP A 142 -4.68 -4.89 -3.79
CA TRP A 142 -4.15 -6.24 -3.70
C TRP A 142 -3.53 -6.65 -5.02
N ARG A 143 -2.35 -7.25 -4.97
CA ARG A 143 -1.66 -7.83 -6.11
C ARG A 143 -1.10 -9.21 -5.77
N HIS A 144 -1.19 -10.14 -6.71
CA HIS A 144 -0.60 -11.47 -6.59
C HIS A 144 -0.23 -12.02 -7.96
N HIS A 145 0.64 -13.03 -8.00
CA HIS A 145 1.03 -13.69 -9.25
C HIS A 145 -0.15 -14.50 -9.81
N LEU A 146 -0.33 -14.45 -11.13
CA LEU A 146 -1.29 -15.33 -11.81
C LEU A 146 -0.68 -16.73 -11.93
N ARG A 147 -1.47 -17.77 -11.67
CA ARG A 147 -1.02 -19.16 -11.84
C ARG A 147 -0.59 -19.38 -13.30
N VAL A 148 0.61 -19.91 -13.51
CA VAL A 148 1.05 -20.36 -14.84
C VAL A 148 0.05 -21.40 -15.37
N GLY A 149 -0.50 -21.17 -16.57
CA GLY A 149 -1.52 -22.03 -17.18
C GLY A 149 -2.97 -21.72 -16.79
N SER A 150 -3.23 -20.72 -15.95
CA SER A 150 -4.60 -20.21 -15.76
C SER A 150 -5.00 -19.35 -16.95
N ALA A 151 -6.11 -19.71 -17.63
CA ALA A 151 -6.75 -18.91 -18.68
C ALA A 151 -7.45 -17.65 -18.10
N ALA A 152 -6.83 -17.06 -17.09
CA ALA A 152 -7.31 -15.93 -16.33
C ALA A 152 -7.21 -14.65 -17.18
N PRO A 153 -8.26 -13.82 -17.24
CA PRO A 153 -8.17 -12.50 -17.85
C PRO A 153 -7.01 -11.68 -17.24
N PRO A 154 -6.40 -10.75 -18.00
CA PRO A 154 -5.20 -9.98 -17.63
C PRO A 154 -5.31 -9.11 -16.36
N ASN A 155 -6.47 -9.09 -15.71
CA ASN A 155 -6.74 -8.34 -14.48
C ASN A 155 -7.01 -9.21 -13.24
N GLN A 156 -6.98 -10.54 -13.33
CA GLN A 156 -7.25 -11.40 -12.15
C GLN A 156 -6.19 -11.33 -11.05
N GLY A 157 -5.00 -10.76 -11.32
CA GLY A 157 -3.93 -10.62 -10.33
C GLY A 157 -3.97 -9.31 -9.54
N ARG A 158 -4.94 -8.42 -9.77
CA ARG A 158 -4.97 -7.05 -9.25
C ARG A 158 -6.38 -6.65 -8.82
N HIS A 159 -6.56 -6.29 -7.55
CA HIS A 159 -7.87 -5.91 -7.01
C HIS A 159 -7.76 -4.55 -6.30
N GLN A 160 -8.48 -3.54 -6.81
CA GLN A 160 -8.58 -2.24 -6.17
C GLN A 160 -9.71 -2.27 -5.15
N LEU A 161 -9.38 -2.06 -3.88
CA LEU A 161 -10.30 -2.14 -2.76
C LEU A 161 -10.85 -0.76 -2.46
N THR A 162 -12.14 -0.55 -2.74
CA THR A 162 -12.80 0.75 -2.58
C THR A 162 -13.58 0.80 -1.29
N LEU A 163 -13.31 1.81 -0.46
CA LEU A 163 -14.12 2.11 0.71
C LEU A 163 -14.99 3.32 0.39
N LEU A 164 -16.32 3.17 0.42
CA LEU A 164 -17.25 4.26 0.17
C LEU A 164 -17.38 5.19 1.40
N PRO A 165 -17.81 6.47 1.23
CA PRO A 165 -17.85 7.43 2.33
C PRO A 165 -18.72 7.05 3.54
N ASN A 166 -19.69 6.16 3.37
CA ASN A 166 -20.58 5.67 4.44
C ASN A 166 -20.10 4.35 5.07
N GLN A 167 -18.97 3.79 4.62
CA GLN A 167 -18.38 2.56 5.12
C GLN A 167 -17.19 2.89 6.02
N GLN A 168 -17.03 2.14 7.11
CA GLN A 168 -15.98 2.37 8.10
C GLN A 168 -14.78 1.44 7.90
N ALA A 169 -15.00 0.24 7.36
CA ALA A 169 -13.93 -0.74 7.14
C ALA A 169 -14.22 -1.65 5.95
N LEU A 170 -13.17 -2.32 5.47
CA LEU A 170 -13.27 -3.48 4.61
C LEU A 170 -12.72 -4.69 5.38
N VAL A 171 -13.48 -5.78 5.40
CA VAL A 171 -13.01 -7.09 5.83
C VAL A 171 -12.49 -7.81 4.60
N LEU A 172 -11.18 -8.01 4.53
CA LEU A 172 -10.53 -8.72 3.44
C LEU A 172 -10.39 -10.20 3.78
N GLN A 173 -10.86 -11.06 2.88
CA GLN A 173 -10.68 -12.50 2.97
C GLN A 173 -9.63 -12.96 1.95
N LEU A 174 -8.64 -13.69 2.46
CA LEU A 174 -7.53 -14.22 1.68
C LEU A 174 -7.46 -15.73 1.79
N ASP A 175 -7.12 -16.39 0.69
CA ASP A 175 -6.89 -17.82 0.61
C ASP A 175 -5.42 -18.14 0.48
N SER A 176 -4.96 -19.12 1.24
CA SER A 176 -3.63 -19.69 1.09
C SER A 176 -3.71 -20.98 0.26
N LYS A 177 -2.86 -21.13 -0.77
CA LYS A 177 -2.76 -22.37 -1.55
C LYS A 177 -1.30 -22.81 -1.66
N PRO A 178 -1.01 -24.13 -1.68
CA PRO A 178 0.31 -24.61 -2.03
C PRO A 178 0.74 -24.07 -3.39
N ALA A 179 1.98 -23.58 -3.46
CA ALA A 179 2.54 -22.92 -4.62
C ALA A 179 4.01 -23.31 -4.77
N PRO A 180 4.31 -24.54 -5.26
CA PRO A 180 5.66 -25.04 -5.35
C PRO A 180 6.56 -24.08 -6.14
N GLU A 181 7.69 -23.73 -5.55
CA GLU A 181 8.69 -22.86 -6.15
C GLU A 181 9.81 -23.69 -6.75
N MET A 182 10.41 -23.20 -7.82
CA MET A 182 11.54 -23.83 -8.47
C MET A 182 12.55 -22.76 -8.84
N THR A 183 13.79 -22.95 -8.41
CA THR A 183 14.91 -22.10 -8.77
C THR A 183 15.36 -22.40 -10.21
N VAL A 184 16.14 -21.48 -10.79
CA VAL A 184 16.66 -21.62 -12.16
C VAL A 184 17.55 -22.84 -12.34
N ASP A 185 18.26 -23.28 -11.29
CA ASP A 185 19.08 -24.50 -11.29
C ASP A 185 18.28 -25.78 -11.00
N GLY A 186 16.94 -25.70 -10.93
CA GLY A 186 16.04 -26.84 -10.82
C GLY A 186 15.82 -27.36 -9.41
N ARG A 187 16.34 -26.68 -8.36
CA ARG A 187 15.94 -26.99 -6.98
C ARG A 187 14.49 -26.58 -6.78
N ALA A 188 13.68 -27.49 -6.27
CA ALA A 188 12.26 -27.24 -6.03
C ALA A 188 11.96 -27.26 -4.53
N ASN A 189 11.12 -26.33 -4.10
CA ASN A 189 10.51 -26.34 -2.78
C ASN A 189 8.99 -26.52 -2.96
N SER A 190 8.47 -27.71 -2.63
CA SER A 190 7.03 -27.96 -2.69
C SER A 190 6.29 -27.52 -1.43
N ASP A 191 7.02 -27.03 -0.43
CA ASP A 191 6.54 -26.65 0.88
C ASP A 191 6.30 -25.13 0.99
N THR A 192 5.92 -24.49 -0.10
CA THR A 192 5.65 -23.05 -0.19
C THR A 192 4.17 -22.78 -0.40
N THR A 193 3.73 -21.60 0.02
CA THR A 193 2.32 -21.19 -0.02
C THR A 193 2.21 -19.81 -0.65
N ALA A 194 1.24 -19.62 -1.54
CA ALA A 194 0.88 -18.32 -2.08
C ALA A 194 -0.49 -17.88 -1.57
N TRP A 195 -0.64 -16.56 -1.42
CA TRP A 195 -1.87 -15.94 -0.97
C TRP A 195 -2.67 -15.38 -2.15
N TYR A 196 -3.98 -15.54 -2.09
CA TYR A 196 -4.89 -15.14 -3.14
C TYR A 196 -6.01 -14.32 -2.54
N TYR A 197 -6.43 -13.30 -3.27
CA TYR A 197 -7.65 -12.58 -2.96
C TYR A 197 -8.85 -13.53 -3.14
N ARG A 198 -9.71 -13.63 -2.10
CA ARG A 198 -10.98 -14.35 -2.19
C ARG A 198 -12.14 -13.36 -2.37
N SER A 199 -12.30 -12.45 -1.41
CA SER A 199 -13.41 -11.50 -1.38
C SER A 199 -13.14 -10.36 -0.41
N GLU A 200 -13.93 -9.29 -0.52
CA GLU A 200 -14.03 -8.23 0.47
C GLU A 200 -15.48 -8.03 0.91
N GLU A 201 -15.67 -7.61 2.15
CA GLU A 201 -16.97 -7.17 2.67
C GLU A 201 -16.83 -5.79 3.29
N ALA A 202 -17.68 -4.86 2.89
CA ALA A 202 -17.66 -3.52 3.45
C ALA A 202 -18.54 -3.43 4.70
N ILE A 203 -17.96 -2.87 5.77
CA ILE A 203 -18.64 -2.71 7.04
C ILE A 203 -19.18 -1.30 7.15
N ALA A 204 -20.49 -1.20 7.34
CA ALA A 204 -21.20 0.04 7.63
C ALA A 204 -21.89 -0.09 9.00
N ILE A 205 -21.37 0.62 10.01
CA ILE A 205 -21.93 0.66 11.36
C ILE A 205 -23.04 1.73 11.39
N PRO A 206 -24.26 1.39 11.83
CA PRO A 206 -25.34 2.37 11.94
C PRO A 206 -24.99 3.53 12.88
N ARG A 207 -25.32 4.77 12.48
CA ARG A 207 -25.07 5.97 13.31
C ARG A 207 -25.66 5.90 14.71
N LYS A 208 -26.79 5.21 14.88
CA LYS A 208 -27.42 5.00 16.19
C LYS A 208 -26.50 4.21 17.13
N GLU A 209 -25.83 3.19 16.60
CA GLU A 209 -24.90 2.35 17.33
C GLU A 209 -23.60 3.10 17.65
N ILE A 210 -23.03 3.81 16.68
CA ILE A 210 -21.85 4.68 16.90
C ILE A 210 -22.08 5.66 18.05
N LYS A 211 -23.25 6.30 18.09
CA LYS A 211 -23.62 7.22 19.18
C LYS A 211 -23.78 6.50 20.52
N ARG A 212 -24.42 5.33 20.53
CA ARG A 212 -24.66 4.53 21.74
C ARG A 212 -23.33 4.09 22.38
N GLU A 213 -22.38 3.64 21.56
CA GLU A 213 -21.08 3.13 22.01
C GLU A 213 -20.01 4.24 22.17
N GLY A 214 -20.33 5.50 21.83
CA GLY A 214 -19.37 6.60 21.92
C GLY A 214 -18.26 6.56 20.86
N TRP A 215 -18.41 5.79 19.79
CA TRP A 215 -17.42 5.61 18.73
C TRP A 215 -17.36 6.75 17.70
N ASN A 216 -17.82 7.96 18.07
CA ASN A 216 -17.83 9.09 17.15
C ASN A 216 -16.43 9.41 16.60
N TRP A 217 -15.37 9.14 17.39
CA TRP A 217 -13.98 9.32 16.96
C TRP A 217 -13.59 8.44 15.76
N ILE A 218 -14.23 7.28 15.56
CA ILE A 218 -13.97 6.37 14.43
C ILE A 218 -14.54 6.96 13.13
N VAL A 219 -15.65 7.70 13.21
CA VAL A 219 -16.44 8.12 12.04
C VAL A 219 -16.28 9.60 11.72
N ASP A 220 -16.22 10.43 12.76
CA ASP A 220 -16.10 11.88 12.65
C ASP A 220 -14.63 12.35 12.79
N GLY A 221 -13.72 11.41 13.06
CA GLY A 221 -12.30 11.67 13.34
C GLY A 221 -12.05 12.18 14.77
N VAL A 222 -10.78 12.36 15.11
CA VAL A 222 -10.38 13.07 16.33
C VAL A 222 -10.54 14.56 16.05
N LYS A 223 -11.39 15.24 16.83
CA LYS A 223 -11.55 16.70 16.77
C LYS A 223 -10.38 17.41 17.44
#